data_AF-A0A1M6M6W3-F1
#
_entry.id   AF-A0A1M6M6W3-F1
#
_cell.length_a   1.000
_cell.length_b   1.000
_cell.length_c   1.000
_cell.angle_alpha   90.00
_cell.angle_beta   90.00
_cell.angle_gamma   90.00
#
_symmetry.space_group_name_H-M   'P 1'
#
loop_
_entity.id
_entity.type
_entity.pdbx_description
1 polymer ?
#
loop_
_entity_poly.entity_id
_entity_poly.type
_entity_poly.pdbx_seq_one_letter_code
_entity_poly.pdbx_strand_id
1 'polypeptide(L)'
;MYVKLINPATHGKAAYNNSGSSAQTLNYLKQEAAKDGQTATFFGADRDGIEAAELMQEIDTNVKGLRADDAKFYSLVISPSADELEHIGNDEQKLKAYTRAVMEQYAGNFNLKEGRQLRSEDLVWGATIHQDRSYRGTDPEVAAGQAQTGEKKSGLQTHIHVIVSARDRSQKISLNPAGRRQRFDLINWQTQAGKQFEKQFTYTAQEHEKVKVKPRDASRDASRAAKIGERVGVLNKQVPKAQQLDPARVQKIAQGREYDKTFYRSLATVERRAKVGEPIDNAYHLLTTGREQPQQQQAATSALRALQQAVRSGRGRDEQTESIGEKRGRTSGELDIEM
;
A
#
# COMPACT_ATOMS: atom_id res chain seq x y z
N MET A 1 -13.56 -2.01 -14.63
CA MET A 1 -12.32 -2.71 -14.25
C MET A 1 -11.97 -2.38 -12.82
N TYR A 2 -12.02 -3.38 -11.95
CA TYR A 2 -11.71 -3.20 -10.54
C TYR A 2 -10.31 -3.69 -10.21
N VAL A 3 -9.48 -2.83 -9.62
CA VAL A 3 -8.17 -3.21 -9.10
C VAL A 3 -8.05 -2.77 -7.64
N LYS A 4 -7.55 -3.63 -6.76
CA LYS A 4 -7.48 -3.37 -5.31
C LYS A 4 -6.16 -3.82 -4.71
N LEU A 5 -5.62 -3.00 -3.81
CA LEU A 5 -4.60 -3.42 -2.86
C LEU A 5 -5.26 -4.17 -1.68
N ILE A 6 -4.85 -5.40 -1.44
CA ILE A 6 -5.38 -6.23 -0.35
C ILE A 6 -4.62 -5.93 0.94
N ASN A 7 -5.36 -5.64 2.00
CA ASN A 7 -4.87 -5.61 3.37
C ASN A 7 -5.33 -6.90 4.07
N PRO A 8 -4.43 -7.87 4.30
CA PRO A 8 -4.83 -9.17 4.86
C PRO A 8 -5.44 -9.08 6.26
N ALA A 9 -5.10 -8.03 7.02
CA ALA A 9 -5.64 -7.81 8.36
C ALA A 9 -7.12 -7.40 8.37
N THR A 10 -7.62 -6.80 7.28
CA THR A 10 -8.99 -6.23 7.22
C THR A 10 -9.85 -6.85 6.13
N HIS A 11 -9.28 -7.35 5.03
CA HIS A 11 -10.05 -7.81 3.85
C HIS A 11 -10.37 -9.31 3.82
N GLY A 12 -9.99 -10.09 4.84
CA GLY A 12 -10.40 -11.49 4.94
C GLY A 12 -9.76 -12.25 6.09
N LYS A 13 -10.50 -12.44 7.19
CA LYS A 13 -10.27 -13.39 8.31
C LYS A 13 -8.83 -13.55 8.85
N ALA A 14 -7.88 -12.66 8.52
CA ALA A 14 -6.45 -12.89 8.69
C ALA A 14 -5.95 -14.20 8.04
N ALA A 15 -6.44 -14.55 6.84
CA ALA A 15 -6.04 -15.77 6.12
C ALA A 15 -4.51 -15.89 5.93
N TYR A 16 -3.82 -14.75 5.86
CA TYR A 16 -2.37 -14.65 5.90
C TYR A 16 -1.95 -13.30 6.48
N ASN A 17 -0.68 -13.18 6.87
CA ASN A 17 -0.05 -11.90 7.17
C ASN A 17 0.99 -11.56 6.10
N ASN A 18 1.38 -10.29 6.03
CA ASN A 18 2.38 -9.83 5.07
C ASN A 18 3.74 -9.47 5.71
N SER A 19 3.92 -9.70 7.01
CA SER A 19 5.17 -9.37 7.73
C SER A 19 6.15 -10.54 7.82
N GLY A 20 5.68 -11.76 7.53
CA GLY A 20 6.49 -12.98 7.46
C GLY A 20 6.64 -13.51 6.03
N SER A 21 6.84 -14.82 5.92
CA SER A 21 6.95 -15.55 4.65
C SER A 21 5.68 -15.43 3.81
N SER A 22 5.85 -15.38 2.49
CA SER A 22 4.78 -15.45 1.50
C SER A 22 4.14 -16.83 1.36
N ALA A 23 4.67 -17.87 2.01
CA ALA A 23 4.21 -19.26 1.93
C ALA A 23 2.70 -19.42 2.17
N GLN A 24 2.17 -18.80 3.22
CA GLN A 24 0.72 -18.89 3.54
C GLN A 24 -0.14 -18.28 2.42
N THR A 25 0.30 -17.17 1.85
CA THR A 25 -0.40 -16.48 0.75
C THR A 25 -0.38 -17.34 -0.50
N LEU A 26 0.79 -17.84 -0.87
CA LEU A 26 0.96 -18.66 -2.07
C LEU A 26 0.23 -20.00 -1.94
N ASN A 27 0.23 -20.62 -0.77
CA ASN A 27 -0.56 -21.83 -0.51
C ASN A 27 -2.07 -21.57 -0.60
N TYR A 28 -2.54 -20.43 -0.08
CA TYR A 28 -3.94 -20.02 -0.23
C TYR A 28 -4.33 -19.87 -1.70
N LEU A 29 -3.50 -19.16 -2.49
CA LEU A 29 -3.73 -18.98 -3.92
C LEU A 29 -3.69 -20.32 -4.68
N LYS A 30 -2.76 -21.21 -4.33
CA LYS A 30 -2.70 -22.57 -4.89
C LYS A 30 -3.96 -23.39 -4.62
N GLN A 31 -4.49 -23.32 -3.40
CA GLN A 31 -5.69 -24.07 -3.02
C GLN A 31 -6.95 -23.55 -3.72
N GLU A 32 -7.03 -22.25 -4.01
CA GLU A 32 -8.11 -21.70 -4.84
C GLU A 32 -8.05 -22.27 -6.27
N ALA A 33 -6.89 -22.29 -6.92
CA ALA A 33 -6.76 -22.86 -8.27
C ALA A 33 -6.97 -24.39 -8.32
N ALA A 34 -6.52 -25.12 -7.29
CA ALA A 34 -6.65 -26.58 -7.23
C ALA A 34 -8.12 -27.02 -7.10
N LYS A 35 -8.98 -26.20 -6.48
CA LYS A 35 -10.43 -26.45 -6.43
C LYS A 35 -11.10 -26.39 -7.82
N ASP A 36 -10.46 -25.71 -8.76
CA ASP A 36 -10.89 -25.62 -10.15
C ASP A 36 -10.20 -26.68 -11.05
N GLY A 37 -9.50 -27.65 -10.43
CA GLY A 37 -8.82 -28.74 -11.14
C GLY A 37 -7.53 -28.34 -11.85
N GLN A 38 -6.98 -27.16 -11.55
CA GLN A 38 -5.78 -26.62 -12.19
C GLN A 38 -4.58 -26.58 -11.23
N THR A 39 -3.38 -26.85 -11.75
CA THR A 39 -2.14 -26.55 -11.03
C THR A 39 -1.89 -25.04 -11.11
N ALA A 40 -1.96 -24.33 -9.98
CA ALA A 40 -1.61 -22.91 -9.91
C ALA A 40 -0.17 -22.68 -10.36
N THR A 41 -0.02 -22.32 -11.63
CA THR A 41 1.19 -21.73 -12.20
C THR A 41 1.06 -20.23 -12.14
N PHE A 42 2.19 -19.57 -11.87
CA PHE A 42 2.26 -18.13 -11.79
C PHE A 42 2.90 -17.57 -13.06
N PHE A 43 2.63 -16.30 -13.35
CA PHE A 43 3.31 -15.54 -14.40
C PHE A 43 3.82 -14.21 -13.82
N GLY A 44 4.84 -13.64 -14.45
CA GLY A 44 5.46 -12.39 -14.05
C GLY A 44 5.62 -11.42 -15.22
N ALA A 45 6.60 -10.51 -15.10
CA ALA A 45 6.86 -9.47 -16.08
C ALA A 45 7.10 -10.02 -17.49
N ASP A 46 7.96 -11.03 -17.61
CA ASP A 46 8.52 -11.54 -18.86
C ASP A 46 8.45 -13.07 -19.00
N ARG A 47 7.94 -13.77 -17.98
CA ARG A 47 7.89 -15.24 -17.93
C ARG A 47 6.55 -15.77 -17.41
N ASP A 48 6.19 -16.94 -17.89
CA ASP A 48 5.04 -17.75 -17.48
C ASP A 48 5.54 -19.04 -16.80
N GLY A 49 4.65 -19.77 -16.13
CA GLY A 49 4.97 -21.09 -15.58
C GLY A 49 5.88 -21.05 -14.34
N ILE A 50 5.84 -19.96 -13.58
CA ILE A 50 6.61 -19.82 -12.34
C ILE A 50 5.97 -20.73 -11.28
N GLU A 51 6.78 -21.58 -10.66
CA GLU A 51 6.34 -22.43 -9.56
C GLU A 51 6.17 -21.62 -8.27
N ALA A 52 5.15 -21.94 -7.46
CA ALA A 52 4.93 -21.19 -6.22
C ALA A 52 6.12 -21.26 -5.25
N ALA A 53 6.89 -22.37 -5.25
CA ALA A 53 8.07 -22.50 -4.42
C ALA A 53 9.20 -21.56 -4.87
N GLU A 54 9.37 -21.38 -6.19
CA GLU A 54 10.31 -20.42 -6.78
C GLU A 54 9.89 -18.99 -6.43
N LEU A 55 8.62 -18.64 -6.68
CA LEU A 55 8.11 -17.29 -6.37
C LEU A 55 8.20 -16.97 -4.87
N MET A 56 7.93 -17.94 -4.00
CA MET A 56 8.09 -17.82 -2.55
C MET A 56 9.54 -17.47 -2.20
N GLN A 57 10.51 -18.23 -2.74
CA GLN A 57 11.92 -18.00 -2.47
C GLN A 57 12.36 -16.61 -2.94
N GLU A 58 11.94 -16.18 -4.13
CA GLU A 58 12.27 -14.85 -4.64
C GLU A 58 11.74 -13.74 -3.75
N ILE A 59 10.48 -13.82 -3.31
CA ILE A 59 9.87 -12.79 -2.46
C ILE A 59 10.49 -12.79 -1.07
N ASP A 60 10.65 -13.97 -0.46
CA ASP A 60 11.10 -14.11 0.93
C ASP A 60 12.58 -13.75 1.11
N THR A 61 13.38 -13.85 0.04
CA THR A 61 14.79 -13.39 0.04
C THR A 61 14.94 -11.92 -0.35
N ASN A 62 13.91 -11.29 -0.92
CA ASN A 62 13.91 -9.90 -1.36
C ASN A 62 13.51 -8.91 -0.24
N VAL A 63 14.19 -8.99 0.92
CA VAL A 63 13.76 -8.31 2.16
C VAL A 63 14.84 -7.46 2.84
N LYS A 64 16.00 -7.24 2.19
CA LYS A 64 17.12 -6.47 2.75
C LYS A 64 16.66 -5.08 3.22
N GLY A 65 16.99 -4.76 4.47
CA GLY A 65 16.68 -3.46 5.08
C GLY A 65 15.25 -3.32 5.63
N LEU A 66 14.40 -4.34 5.48
CA LEU A 66 13.10 -4.41 6.14
C LEU A 66 13.24 -4.95 7.57
N ARG A 67 12.46 -4.41 8.49
CA ARG A 67 12.37 -4.87 9.88
C ARG A 67 11.47 -6.08 10.01
N ALA A 68 11.49 -6.74 11.17
CA ALA A 68 10.65 -7.90 11.44
C ALA A 68 9.15 -7.60 11.26
N ASP A 69 8.70 -6.42 11.68
CA ASP A 69 7.30 -5.98 11.64
C ASP A 69 6.88 -5.30 10.33
N ASP A 70 7.84 -4.97 9.45
CA ASP A 70 7.55 -4.40 8.14
C ASP A 70 6.87 -5.42 7.24
N ALA A 71 6.00 -4.95 6.34
CA ALA A 71 5.48 -5.80 5.27
C ALA A 71 6.63 -6.24 4.35
N LYS A 72 6.71 -7.54 4.05
CA LYS A 72 7.67 -8.17 3.14
C LYS A 72 7.14 -8.24 1.71
N PHE A 73 5.82 -8.28 1.57
CA PHE A 73 5.12 -8.27 0.29
C PHE A 73 3.77 -7.59 0.43
N TYR A 74 3.14 -7.35 -0.72
CA TYR A 74 1.77 -6.86 -0.85
C TYR A 74 1.02 -7.75 -1.83
N SER A 75 -0.29 -7.86 -1.61
CA SER A 75 -1.17 -8.61 -2.50
C SER A 75 -2.13 -7.65 -3.20
N LEU A 76 -2.36 -7.86 -4.49
CA LEU A 76 -3.29 -7.10 -5.31
C LEU A 76 -4.33 -8.05 -5.89
N VAL A 77 -5.52 -7.53 -6.17
CA VAL A 77 -6.53 -8.23 -6.98
C VAL A 77 -6.88 -7.36 -8.17
N ILE A 78 -6.89 -7.97 -9.35
CA ILE A 78 -7.46 -7.41 -10.58
C ILE A 78 -8.71 -8.22 -10.87
N SER A 79 -9.84 -7.54 -10.99
CA SER A 79 -11.17 -8.13 -11.16
C SER A 79 -11.88 -7.38 -12.27
N PRO A 80 -11.82 -7.88 -13.51
CA PRO A 80 -12.73 -7.42 -14.53
C PRO A 80 -14.18 -7.72 -14.13
N SER A 81 -15.13 -6.93 -14.60
CA SER A 81 -16.57 -7.23 -14.47
C SER A 81 -16.96 -8.39 -15.39
N ALA A 82 -18.17 -8.94 -15.23
CA ALA A 82 -18.69 -9.95 -16.15
C ALA A 82 -18.73 -9.43 -17.60
N ASP A 83 -19.14 -8.17 -17.80
CA ASP A 83 -19.23 -7.52 -19.11
C ASP A 83 -17.84 -7.30 -19.73
N GLU A 84 -16.84 -6.93 -18.92
CA GLU A 84 -15.45 -6.81 -19.34
C GLU A 84 -14.86 -8.17 -19.74
N LEU A 85 -15.17 -9.22 -18.98
CA LEU A 85 -14.75 -10.59 -19.30
C LEU A 85 -15.40 -11.05 -20.59
N GLU A 86 -16.70 -10.82 -20.78
CA GLU A 86 -17.41 -11.15 -22.01
C GLU A 86 -16.80 -10.43 -23.22
N HIS A 87 -16.53 -9.12 -23.10
CA HIS A 87 -15.94 -8.30 -24.16
C HIS A 87 -14.60 -8.83 -24.66
N ILE A 88 -13.75 -9.33 -23.75
CA ILE A 88 -12.45 -9.89 -24.13
C ILE A 88 -12.51 -11.39 -24.44
N GLY A 89 -13.66 -12.04 -24.26
CA GLY A 89 -13.88 -13.47 -24.44
C GLY A 89 -13.31 -14.34 -23.31
N ASN A 90 -13.14 -13.76 -22.11
CA ASN A 90 -12.49 -14.39 -20.95
C ASN A 90 -11.12 -15.02 -21.28
N ASP A 91 -10.39 -14.39 -22.22
CA ASP A 91 -9.15 -14.91 -22.79
C ASP A 91 -7.96 -14.75 -21.82
N GLU A 92 -7.32 -15.87 -21.48
CA GLU A 92 -6.21 -15.92 -20.53
C GLU A 92 -5.01 -15.07 -20.97
N GLN A 93 -4.68 -15.06 -22.27
CA GLN A 93 -3.53 -14.33 -22.79
C GLN A 93 -3.77 -12.82 -22.75
N LYS A 94 -4.99 -12.37 -23.05
CA LYS A 94 -5.41 -10.96 -22.87
C LYS A 94 -5.34 -10.56 -21.40
N LEU A 95 -5.80 -11.41 -20.47
CA LEU A 95 -5.74 -11.15 -19.03
C LEU A 95 -4.29 -11.05 -18.52
N LYS A 96 -3.39 -11.94 -18.99
CA LYS A 96 -1.95 -11.88 -18.68
C LYS A 96 -1.31 -10.59 -19.23
N ALA A 97 -1.56 -10.26 -20.49
CA ALA A 97 -1.03 -9.05 -21.13
C ALA A 97 -1.52 -7.78 -20.43
N TYR A 98 -2.80 -7.72 -20.10
CA TYR A 98 -3.38 -6.62 -19.32
C TYR A 98 -2.78 -6.52 -17.91
N THR A 99 -2.62 -7.65 -17.21
CA THR A 99 -1.98 -7.68 -15.89
C THR A 99 -0.56 -7.13 -15.93
N ARG A 100 0.24 -7.47 -16.95
CA ARG A 100 1.58 -6.91 -17.14
C ARG A 100 1.55 -5.40 -17.34
N ALA A 101 0.61 -4.88 -18.12
CA ALA A 101 0.43 -3.44 -18.30
C ALA A 101 0.05 -2.73 -16.99
N VAL A 102 -0.83 -3.33 -16.18
CA VAL A 102 -1.20 -2.82 -14.85
C VAL A 102 0.00 -2.83 -13.89
N MET A 103 0.86 -3.85 -13.96
CA MET A 103 2.07 -3.93 -13.14
C MET A 103 3.18 -2.96 -13.59
N GLU A 104 3.25 -2.64 -14.88
CA GLU A 104 4.09 -1.54 -15.38
C GLU A 104 3.63 -0.20 -14.81
N GLN A 105 2.32 0.06 -14.82
CA GLN A 105 1.74 1.25 -14.19
C GLN A 105 1.96 1.26 -12.67
N TYR A 106 1.88 0.09 -12.02
CA TYR A 106 2.17 -0.04 -10.59
C TYR A 106 3.62 0.36 -10.29
N ALA A 107 4.58 -0.13 -11.07
CA ALA A 107 5.99 0.25 -10.92
C ALA A 107 6.20 1.76 -11.10
N GLY A 108 5.67 2.32 -12.19
CA GLY A 108 5.81 3.73 -12.53
C GLY A 108 5.11 4.70 -11.58
N ASN A 109 4.13 4.23 -10.78
CA ASN A 109 3.38 5.06 -9.83
C ASN A 109 4.17 5.43 -8.56
N PHE A 110 5.37 4.87 -8.39
CA PHE A 110 6.24 5.18 -7.27
C PHE A 110 7.03 6.48 -7.51
N ASN A 111 6.67 7.57 -6.81
CA ASN A 111 7.38 8.86 -6.88
C ASN A 111 8.74 8.81 -6.15
N LEU A 112 9.82 8.47 -6.87
CA LEU A 112 11.17 8.35 -6.32
C LEU A 112 11.91 9.69 -6.29
N LYS A 113 13.03 9.74 -5.55
CA LYS A 113 13.96 10.86 -5.61
C LYS A 113 14.56 10.98 -7.01
N GLU A 114 14.97 12.20 -7.37
CA GLU A 114 15.69 12.50 -8.62
C GLU A 114 14.92 12.10 -9.89
N GLY A 115 13.60 11.91 -9.80
CA GLY A 115 12.76 11.55 -10.94
C GLY A 115 12.97 10.13 -11.46
N ARG A 116 13.67 9.26 -10.71
CA ARG A 116 13.82 7.84 -11.09
C ARG A 116 12.44 7.20 -11.29
N GLN A 117 12.29 6.42 -12.35
CA GLN A 117 11.10 5.62 -12.61
C GLN A 117 11.44 4.14 -12.52
N LEU A 118 10.51 3.34 -12.00
CA LEU A 118 10.60 1.88 -12.00
C LEU A 118 9.75 1.32 -13.13
N ARG A 119 10.20 0.19 -13.66
CA ARG A 119 9.46 -0.65 -14.60
C ARG A 119 9.00 -1.93 -13.90
N SER A 120 8.07 -2.65 -14.51
CA SER A 120 7.59 -3.94 -13.99
C SER A 120 8.73 -4.94 -13.77
N GLU A 121 9.77 -4.89 -14.60
CA GLU A 121 10.99 -5.72 -14.47
C GLU A 121 11.85 -5.36 -13.25
N ASP A 122 11.77 -4.14 -12.73
CA ASP A 122 12.46 -3.72 -11.50
C ASP A 122 11.76 -4.28 -10.25
N LEU A 123 10.62 -4.94 -10.39
CA LEU A 123 9.85 -5.53 -9.31
C LEU A 123 10.08 -7.05 -9.24
N VAL A 124 9.94 -7.62 -8.05
CA VAL A 124 9.77 -9.07 -7.85
C VAL A 124 8.29 -9.31 -7.59
N TRP A 125 7.59 -9.90 -8.56
CA TRP A 125 6.16 -10.17 -8.47
C TRP A 125 5.77 -11.42 -9.25
N GLY A 126 4.62 -11.99 -8.90
CA GLY A 126 3.97 -13.04 -9.65
C GLY A 126 2.46 -12.94 -9.53
N ALA A 127 1.75 -13.46 -10.51
CA ALA A 127 0.31 -13.44 -10.57
C ALA A 127 -0.27 -14.78 -11.00
N THR A 128 -1.52 -15.04 -10.61
CA THR A 128 -2.26 -16.25 -11.00
C THR A 128 -3.72 -15.88 -11.29
N ILE A 129 -4.36 -16.62 -12.20
CA ILE A 129 -5.72 -16.38 -12.68
C ILE A 129 -6.64 -17.44 -12.08
N HIS A 130 -7.70 -17.02 -11.40
CA HIS A 130 -8.75 -17.89 -10.88
C HIS A 130 -10.04 -17.62 -11.64
N GLN A 131 -10.79 -18.65 -12.01
CA GLN A 131 -11.99 -18.51 -12.84
C GLN A 131 -13.26 -18.34 -12.03
N ASP A 132 -13.28 -18.87 -10.80
CA ASP A 132 -14.46 -18.90 -9.95
C ASP A 132 -14.31 -18.07 -8.68
N ARG A 133 -15.45 -17.62 -8.14
CA ARG A 133 -15.54 -17.03 -6.79
C ARG A 133 -16.60 -17.75 -6.01
N SER A 134 -16.35 -17.95 -4.72
CA SER A 134 -17.37 -18.45 -3.80
C SER A 134 -17.91 -17.33 -2.91
N TYR A 135 -19.19 -17.42 -2.57
CA TYR A 135 -19.81 -16.54 -1.58
C TYR A 135 -19.14 -16.69 -0.22
N ARG A 136 -18.89 -15.55 0.41
CA ARG A 136 -18.34 -15.47 1.78
C ARG A 136 -19.48 -15.33 2.77
N GLY A 137 -19.27 -15.77 4.01
CA GLY A 137 -20.27 -15.58 5.07
C GLY A 137 -20.58 -14.13 5.43
N THR A 138 -19.78 -13.18 4.95
CA THR A 138 -19.99 -11.73 5.08
C THR A 138 -20.66 -11.11 3.86
N ASP A 139 -20.91 -11.88 2.80
CA ASP A 139 -21.54 -11.36 1.59
C ASP A 139 -23.02 -11.06 1.88
N PRO A 140 -23.56 -9.93 1.40
CA PRO A 140 -24.96 -9.54 1.63
C PRO A 140 -25.96 -10.63 1.23
N GLU A 141 -25.68 -11.35 0.16
CA GLU A 141 -26.51 -12.44 -0.37
C GLU A 141 -26.58 -13.62 0.60
N VAL A 142 -25.47 -13.92 1.29
CA VAL A 142 -25.45 -14.95 2.35
C VAL A 142 -26.18 -14.45 3.59
N ALA A 143 -25.97 -13.19 3.98
CA ALA A 143 -26.68 -12.58 5.11
C ALA A 143 -28.21 -12.51 4.87
N ALA A 144 -28.63 -12.32 3.62
CA ALA A 144 -30.02 -12.33 3.19
C ALA A 144 -30.59 -13.75 2.97
N GLY A 145 -29.79 -14.80 3.13
CA GLY A 145 -30.19 -16.20 2.92
C GLY A 145 -30.44 -16.58 1.45
N GLN A 146 -29.95 -15.76 0.51
CA GLN A 146 -30.08 -15.96 -0.94
C GLN A 146 -28.97 -16.85 -1.51
N ALA A 147 -27.86 -17.02 -0.78
CA ALA A 147 -26.75 -17.88 -1.13
C ALA A 147 -26.14 -18.55 0.11
N GLN A 148 -25.36 -19.62 -0.09
CA GLN A 148 -24.63 -20.29 0.99
C GLN A 148 -23.15 -19.94 0.99
N THR A 149 -22.53 -19.90 2.17
CA THR A 149 -21.07 -19.74 2.26
C THR A 149 -20.37 -20.89 1.53
N GLY A 150 -19.48 -20.56 0.60
CA GLY A 150 -18.74 -21.53 -0.21
C GLY A 150 -19.42 -21.87 -1.54
N GLU A 151 -20.70 -21.53 -1.71
CA GLU A 151 -21.40 -21.67 -2.99
C GLU A 151 -20.71 -20.82 -4.07
N LYS A 152 -20.56 -21.34 -5.29
CA LYS A 152 -19.94 -20.60 -6.40
C LYS A 152 -20.89 -19.49 -6.86
N LYS A 153 -20.35 -18.29 -7.05
CA LYS A 153 -21.06 -17.18 -7.69
C LYS A 153 -21.31 -17.52 -9.16
N SER A 154 -22.49 -17.17 -9.65
CA SER A 154 -22.86 -17.39 -11.05
C SER A 154 -22.17 -16.40 -12.00
N GLY A 155 -22.17 -16.69 -13.30
CA GLY A 155 -21.57 -15.84 -14.34
C GLY A 155 -20.05 -15.93 -14.39
N LEU A 156 -19.43 -15.07 -15.22
CA LEU A 156 -17.98 -14.99 -15.33
C LEU A 156 -17.38 -14.33 -14.07
N GLN A 157 -16.53 -15.06 -13.36
CA GLN A 157 -15.94 -14.63 -12.07
C GLN A 157 -14.41 -14.56 -12.13
N THR A 158 -13.83 -14.57 -13.34
CA THR A 158 -12.39 -14.59 -13.53
C THR A 158 -11.73 -13.38 -12.89
N HIS A 159 -10.70 -13.63 -12.09
CA HIS A 159 -9.92 -12.59 -11.44
C HIS A 159 -8.47 -13.02 -11.25
N ILE A 160 -7.61 -12.04 -11.09
CA ILE A 160 -6.17 -12.25 -10.97
C ILE A 160 -5.74 -11.83 -9.58
N HIS A 161 -5.01 -12.71 -8.90
CA HIS A 161 -4.27 -12.37 -7.70
C HIS A 161 -2.83 -12.09 -8.06
N VAL A 162 -2.29 -10.99 -7.54
CA VAL A 162 -0.88 -10.62 -7.71
C VAL A 162 -0.24 -10.54 -6.34
N ILE A 163 0.97 -11.06 -6.22
CA ILE A 163 1.85 -10.85 -5.07
C ILE A 163 3.10 -10.10 -5.55
N VAL A 164 3.49 -9.05 -4.82
CA VAL A 164 4.64 -8.20 -5.15
C VAL A 164 5.48 -7.96 -3.91
N SER A 165 6.79 -8.11 -4.02
CA SER A 165 7.73 -7.83 -2.94
C SER A 165 7.68 -6.37 -2.49
N ALA A 166 7.93 -6.14 -1.20
CA ALA A 166 8.07 -4.81 -0.62
C ALA A 166 9.42 -4.14 -0.95
N ARG A 167 10.26 -4.78 -1.75
CA ARG A 167 11.52 -4.24 -2.28
C ARG A 167 11.54 -4.32 -3.80
N ASP A 168 12.24 -3.39 -4.42
CA ASP A 168 12.64 -3.57 -5.81
C ASP A 168 13.62 -4.76 -5.94
N ARG A 169 13.81 -5.24 -7.16
CA ARG A 169 14.67 -6.38 -7.49
C ARG A 169 16.12 -6.19 -7.03
N SER A 170 16.62 -4.94 -7.05
CA SER A 170 17.98 -4.63 -6.58
C SER A 170 18.10 -4.55 -5.05
N GLN A 171 16.98 -4.64 -4.33
CA GLN A 171 16.89 -4.48 -2.89
C GLN A 171 17.45 -3.14 -2.39
N LYS A 172 17.25 -2.06 -3.14
CA LYS A 172 17.71 -0.69 -2.79
C LYS A 172 16.55 0.21 -2.38
N ILE A 173 15.35 -0.03 -2.89
CA ILE A 173 14.15 0.79 -2.72
C ILE A 173 13.08 0.00 -1.99
N SER A 174 12.49 0.60 -0.95
CA SER A 174 11.25 0.08 -0.34
C SER A 174 10.02 0.48 -1.14
N LEU A 175 9.18 -0.50 -1.47
CA LEU A 175 7.96 -0.37 -2.23
C LEU A 175 6.75 -0.55 -1.31
N ASN A 176 6.23 0.55 -0.77
CA ASN A 176 5.04 0.54 0.09
C ASN A 176 3.85 1.22 -0.59
N PRO A 177 2.98 0.48 -1.31
CA PRO A 177 1.79 1.04 -1.96
C PRO A 177 0.70 1.45 -0.96
N ALA A 178 0.73 0.92 0.27
CA ALA A 178 -0.19 1.26 1.35
C ALA A 178 0.26 2.49 2.16
N GLY A 179 1.41 3.07 1.81
CA GLY A 179 2.05 4.15 2.54
C GLY A 179 1.43 5.51 2.24
N ARG A 180 2.29 6.50 2.01
CA ARG A 180 1.86 7.88 1.75
C ARG A 180 1.41 8.02 0.30
N ARG A 181 0.31 8.74 0.08
CA ARG A 181 -0.18 9.07 -1.27
C ARG A 181 0.87 9.76 -2.14
N GLN A 182 1.71 10.63 -1.56
CA GLN A 182 2.79 11.29 -2.30
C GLN A 182 3.86 10.31 -2.79
N ARG A 183 3.99 9.14 -2.17
CA ARG A 183 4.96 8.10 -2.53
C ARG A 183 4.39 7.13 -3.57
N PHE A 184 3.11 6.80 -3.43
CA PHE A 184 2.33 5.97 -4.33
C PHE A 184 0.86 6.43 -4.28
N ASP A 185 0.32 6.93 -5.39
CA ASP A 185 -1.08 7.35 -5.46
C ASP A 185 -1.97 6.15 -5.85
N LEU A 186 -2.54 5.49 -4.85
CA LEU A 186 -3.38 4.30 -5.05
C LEU A 186 -4.59 4.58 -5.94
N ILE A 187 -5.27 5.72 -5.73
CA ILE A 187 -6.48 6.08 -6.48
C ILE A 187 -6.13 6.36 -7.95
N ASN A 188 -5.03 7.09 -8.18
CA ASN A 188 -4.56 7.33 -9.53
C ASN A 188 -4.23 6.00 -10.23
N TRP A 189 -3.47 5.10 -9.60
CA TRP A 189 -3.15 3.80 -10.19
C TRP A 189 -4.39 2.97 -10.53
N GLN A 190 -5.37 2.88 -9.63
CA GLN A 190 -6.64 2.18 -9.91
C GLN A 190 -7.40 2.82 -11.09
N THR A 191 -7.40 4.16 -11.16
CA THR A 191 -8.04 4.90 -12.26
C THR A 191 -7.32 4.65 -13.60
N GLN A 192 -5.98 4.64 -13.60
CA GLN A 192 -5.19 4.36 -14.79
C GLN A 192 -5.33 2.92 -15.26
N ALA A 193 -5.49 1.96 -14.34
CA ALA A 193 -5.76 0.58 -14.68
C ALA A 193 -7.10 0.46 -15.45
N GLY A 194 -8.16 1.13 -14.99
CA GLY A 194 -9.43 1.18 -15.73
C GLY A 194 -9.27 1.74 -17.14
N LYS A 195 -8.61 2.90 -17.26
CA LYS A 195 -8.32 3.52 -18.57
C LYS A 195 -7.44 2.65 -19.47
N GLN A 196 -6.52 1.88 -18.87
CA GLN A 196 -5.67 0.94 -19.60
C GLN A 196 -6.52 -0.15 -20.23
N PHE A 197 -7.52 -0.69 -19.52
CA PHE A 197 -8.43 -1.70 -20.05
C PHE A 197 -9.24 -1.14 -21.23
N GLU A 198 -9.85 0.02 -21.05
CA GLU A 198 -10.63 0.72 -22.09
C GLU A 198 -9.78 0.94 -23.35
N LYS A 199 -8.56 1.45 -23.20
CA LYS A 199 -7.62 1.67 -24.31
C LYS A 199 -7.17 0.37 -24.97
N GLN A 200 -6.78 -0.62 -24.19
CA GLN A 200 -6.17 -1.85 -24.68
C GLN A 200 -7.16 -2.73 -25.44
N PHE A 201 -8.43 -2.73 -25.03
CA PHE A 201 -9.45 -3.58 -25.61
C PHE A 201 -10.53 -2.82 -26.36
N THR A 202 -10.39 -1.50 -26.54
CA THR A 202 -11.42 -0.65 -27.17
C THR A 202 -12.78 -0.86 -26.51
N TYR A 203 -12.79 -0.77 -25.18
CA TYR A 203 -13.98 -0.96 -24.34
C TYR A 203 -14.42 0.40 -23.77
N THR A 204 -15.72 0.59 -23.60
CA THR A 204 -16.28 1.77 -22.92
C THR A 204 -16.83 1.35 -21.57
N ALA A 205 -16.14 1.73 -20.49
CA ALA A 205 -16.53 1.31 -19.16
C ALA A 205 -17.86 1.94 -18.72
N GLN A 206 -18.74 1.12 -18.18
CA GLN A 206 -19.95 1.54 -17.51
C GLN A 206 -19.62 2.27 -16.21
N GLU A 207 -20.53 3.13 -15.75
CA GLU A 207 -20.25 3.99 -14.59
C GLU A 207 -20.00 3.20 -13.30
N HIS A 208 -20.65 2.05 -13.14
CA HIS A 208 -20.47 1.19 -11.98
C HIS A 208 -19.12 0.45 -11.99
N GLU A 209 -18.45 0.37 -13.13
CA GLU A 209 -17.14 -0.29 -13.31
C GLU A 209 -15.96 0.65 -13.04
N LYS A 210 -16.22 1.96 -12.95
CA LYS A 210 -15.23 2.99 -12.69
C LYS A 210 -14.94 3.12 -11.19
N VAL A 211 -13.69 3.49 -10.89
CA VAL A 211 -13.27 3.75 -9.52
C VAL A 211 -14.06 4.94 -8.96
N LYS A 212 -14.86 4.68 -7.92
CA LYS A 212 -15.60 5.72 -7.20
C LYS A 212 -14.65 6.53 -6.33
N VAL A 213 -14.26 7.71 -6.80
CA VAL A 213 -13.45 8.66 -6.02
C VAL A 213 -14.39 9.62 -5.31
N LYS A 214 -14.45 9.57 -3.98
CA LYS A 214 -15.17 10.59 -3.21
C LYS A 214 -14.36 11.90 -3.28
N PRO A 215 -14.87 12.95 -3.96
CA PRO A 215 -14.12 14.19 -4.06
C PRO A 215 -13.95 14.80 -2.66
N ARG A 216 -12.83 15.51 -2.49
CA ARG A 216 -12.63 16.35 -1.32
C ARG A 216 -13.74 17.39 -1.26
N ASP A 217 -14.44 17.43 -0.14
CA ASP A 217 -15.39 18.48 0.15
C ASP A 217 -14.67 19.67 0.80
N ALA A 218 -14.37 20.69 0.00
CA ALA A 218 -13.72 21.94 0.41
C ALA A 218 -14.60 22.79 1.33
N SER A 219 -15.94 22.63 1.29
CA SER A 219 -16.85 23.40 2.16
C SER A 219 -16.59 23.14 3.65
N ARG A 220 -16.01 21.98 3.97
CA ARG A 220 -15.68 21.56 5.34
C ARG A 220 -14.35 22.09 5.85
N ASP A 221 -13.57 22.78 5.03
CA ASP A 221 -12.21 23.22 5.40
C ASP A 221 -12.20 24.25 6.52
N ALA A 222 -13.14 25.19 6.51
CA ALA A 222 -13.31 26.15 7.59
C ALA A 222 -13.56 25.44 8.93
N SER A 223 -14.45 24.43 8.94
CA SER A 223 -14.73 23.62 10.13
C SER A 223 -13.52 22.80 10.58
N ARG A 224 -12.76 22.22 9.64
CA ARG A 224 -11.52 21.50 9.96
C ARG A 224 -10.47 22.43 10.57
N ALA A 225 -10.29 23.62 10.00
CA ALA A 225 -9.35 24.62 10.51
C ALA A 225 -9.71 25.07 11.93
N ALA A 226 -10.99 25.37 12.18
CA ALA A 226 -11.49 25.72 13.52
C ALA A 226 -11.16 24.63 14.55
N LYS A 227 -11.50 23.36 14.25
CA LYS A 227 -11.20 22.21 15.13
C LYS A 227 -9.70 22.03 15.38
N ILE A 228 -8.86 22.29 14.38
CA ILE A 228 -7.40 22.25 14.55
C ILE A 228 -6.96 23.35 15.51
N GLY A 229 -7.52 24.56 15.39
CA GLY A 229 -7.24 25.65 16.32
C GLY A 229 -7.60 25.31 17.77
N GLU A 230 -8.78 24.73 17.99
CA GLU A 230 -9.22 24.25 19.30
C GLU A 230 -8.25 23.20 19.88
N ARG A 231 -7.87 22.20 19.07
CA ARG A 231 -6.92 21.15 19.45
C ARG A 231 -5.56 21.72 19.84
N VAL A 232 -5.02 22.65 19.05
CA VAL A 232 -3.75 23.33 19.36
C VAL A 232 -3.89 24.16 20.65
N GLY A 233 -5.03 24.81 20.87
CA GLY A 233 -5.32 25.52 22.12
C GLY A 233 -5.30 24.62 23.35
N VAL A 234 -5.87 23.41 23.26
CA VAL A 234 -5.81 22.41 24.34
C VAL A 234 -4.38 21.92 24.56
N LEU A 235 -3.66 21.61 23.49
CA LEU A 235 -2.26 21.18 23.54
C LEU A 235 -1.36 22.23 24.21
N ASN A 236 -1.52 23.51 23.86
CA ASN A 236 -0.70 24.61 24.39
C ASN A 236 -0.83 24.82 25.90
N LYS A 237 -1.94 24.36 26.51
CA LYS A 237 -2.13 24.37 27.97
C LYS A 237 -1.31 23.30 28.68
N GLN A 238 -0.83 22.28 27.96
CA GLN A 238 -0.10 21.14 28.51
C GLN A 238 1.42 21.29 28.38
N VAL A 239 1.91 22.35 27.73
CA VAL A 239 3.34 22.56 27.45
C VAL A 239 3.83 23.93 27.93
N PRO A 240 5.15 24.07 28.22
CA PRO A 240 5.73 25.38 28.55
C PRO A 240 5.56 26.39 27.40
N LYS A 241 5.56 27.69 27.73
CA LYS A 241 5.41 28.78 26.76
C LYS A 241 6.38 28.69 25.58
N ALA A 242 7.61 28.23 25.80
CA ALA A 242 8.63 28.06 24.76
C ALA A 242 8.29 26.97 23.72
N GLN A 243 7.42 26.02 24.06
CA GLN A 243 7.01 24.92 23.19
C GLN A 243 5.61 25.10 22.60
N GLN A 244 4.91 26.20 22.93
CA GLN A 244 3.57 26.46 22.40
C GLN A 244 3.60 26.63 20.88
N LEU A 245 2.60 26.05 20.22
CA LEU A 245 2.43 26.14 18.79
C LEU A 245 1.47 27.29 18.44
N ASP A 246 1.84 28.11 17.47
CA ASP A 246 0.92 29.04 16.81
C ASP A 246 -0.18 28.25 16.05
N PRO A 247 -1.46 28.40 16.43
CA PRO A 247 -2.58 27.76 15.75
C PRO A 247 -2.68 28.08 14.26
N ALA A 248 -2.40 29.33 13.86
CA ALA A 248 -2.52 29.76 12.46
C ALA A 248 -1.48 29.05 11.59
N ARG A 249 -0.24 28.91 12.09
CA ARG A 249 0.80 28.13 11.40
C ARG A 249 0.44 26.65 11.27
N VAL A 250 -0.14 26.04 12.31
CA VAL A 250 -0.59 24.63 12.24
C VAL A 250 -1.73 24.46 11.23
N GLN A 251 -2.70 25.38 11.20
CA GLN A 251 -3.78 25.40 10.21
C GLN A 251 -3.25 25.54 8.78
N LYS A 252 -2.26 26.43 8.55
CA LYS A 252 -1.63 26.59 7.23
C LYS A 252 -0.91 25.32 6.77
N ILE A 253 -0.24 24.62 7.68
CA ILE A 253 0.35 23.29 7.38
C ILE A 253 -0.74 22.28 7.04
N ALA A 254 -1.84 22.25 7.80
CA ALA A 254 -2.96 21.36 7.53
C ALA A 254 -3.55 21.62 6.13
N GLN A 255 -3.77 22.89 5.78
CA GLN A 255 -4.28 23.31 4.48
C GLN A 255 -3.33 22.92 3.35
N GLY A 256 -2.03 23.19 3.49
CA GLY A 256 -1.02 22.81 2.49
C GLY A 256 -0.86 21.30 2.31
N ARG A 257 -1.26 20.51 3.32
CA ARG A 257 -1.36 19.04 3.24
C ARG A 257 -2.75 18.55 2.88
N GLU A 258 -3.66 19.45 2.51
CA GLU A 258 -5.06 19.16 2.23
C GLU A 258 -5.74 18.30 3.32
N TYR A 259 -5.36 18.52 4.59
CA TYR A 259 -5.90 17.80 5.74
C TYR A 259 -5.75 16.28 5.61
N ASP A 260 -4.63 15.81 5.03
CA ASP A 260 -4.37 14.38 4.87
C ASP A 260 -4.26 13.64 6.22
N LYS A 261 -4.43 12.32 6.17
CA LYS A 261 -4.34 11.46 7.38
C LYS A 261 -2.97 11.57 8.07
N THR A 262 -1.91 11.86 7.32
CA THR A 262 -0.56 12.00 7.88
C THR A 262 -0.48 13.20 8.79
N PHE A 263 -1.05 14.34 8.40
CA PHE A 263 -1.15 15.53 9.24
C PHE A 263 -1.85 15.20 10.56
N TYR A 264 -3.02 14.57 10.51
CA TYR A 264 -3.79 14.26 11.72
C TYR A 264 -3.09 13.24 12.64
N ARG A 265 -2.40 12.24 12.08
CA ARG A 265 -1.57 11.31 12.85
C ARG A 265 -0.39 12.03 13.50
N SER A 266 0.29 12.91 12.78
CA SER A 266 1.36 13.74 13.34
C SER A 266 0.83 14.61 14.47
N LEU A 267 -0.30 15.29 14.28
CA LEU A 267 -0.93 16.11 15.32
C LEU A 267 -1.28 15.29 16.56
N ALA A 268 -1.87 14.11 16.39
CA ALA A 268 -2.16 13.20 17.50
C ALA A 268 -0.88 12.74 18.25
N THR A 269 0.22 12.53 17.53
CA THR A 269 1.52 12.24 18.15
C THR A 269 2.00 13.41 19.01
N VAL A 270 1.91 14.65 18.50
CA VAL A 270 2.33 15.85 19.24
C VAL A 270 1.43 16.06 20.48
N GLU A 271 0.12 15.88 20.35
CA GLU A 271 -0.83 15.95 21.48
C GLU A 271 -0.52 14.90 22.55
N ARG A 272 -0.22 13.66 22.16
CA ARG A 272 0.20 12.62 23.10
C ARG A 272 1.47 13.03 23.83
N ARG A 273 2.47 13.57 23.13
CA ARG A 273 3.74 14.04 23.72
C ARG A 273 3.50 15.10 24.78
N ALA A 274 2.73 16.13 24.43
CA ALA A 274 2.33 17.20 25.34
C ALA A 274 1.66 16.63 26.60
N LYS A 275 0.74 15.68 26.46
CA LYS A 275 0.03 15.05 27.59
C LYS A 275 0.95 14.30 28.56
N VAL A 276 2.03 13.69 28.07
CA VAL A 276 2.98 12.93 28.91
C VAL A 276 4.21 13.73 29.31
N GLY A 277 4.27 15.02 28.98
CA GLY A 277 5.43 15.88 29.26
C GLY A 277 6.66 15.62 28.38
N GLU A 278 6.51 14.89 27.27
CA GLU A 278 7.59 14.72 26.27
C GLU A 278 7.77 16.04 25.49
N PRO A 279 9.02 16.47 25.20
CA PRO A 279 9.27 17.67 24.40
C PRO A 279 8.64 17.60 23.00
N ILE A 280 8.15 18.75 22.51
CA ILE A 280 7.53 18.88 21.18
C ILE A 280 8.30 19.83 20.24
N ASP A 281 9.60 20.00 20.47
CA ASP A 281 10.45 20.97 19.77
C ASP A 281 10.44 20.82 18.23
N ASN A 282 10.17 19.61 17.73
CA ASN A 282 10.12 19.31 16.30
C ASN A 282 8.69 19.26 15.72
N ALA A 283 7.68 19.72 16.46
CA ALA A 283 6.27 19.59 16.08
C ALA A 283 5.98 20.12 14.67
N TYR A 284 6.47 21.31 14.31
CA TYR A 284 6.25 21.86 12.96
C TYR A 284 6.85 20.99 11.85
N HIS A 285 8.04 20.44 12.07
CA HIS A 285 8.65 19.52 11.11
C HIS A 285 7.82 18.23 10.99
N LEU A 286 7.40 17.65 12.11
CA LEU A 286 6.59 16.43 12.12
C LEU A 286 5.21 16.65 11.46
N LEU A 287 4.56 17.78 11.73
CA LEU A 287 3.30 18.17 11.10
C LEU A 287 3.46 18.39 9.60
N THR A 288 4.58 18.99 9.18
CA THR A 288 4.84 19.31 7.77
C THR A 288 5.26 18.10 6.97
N THR A 289 6.08 17.21 7.53
CA THR A 289 6.73 16.12 6.77
C THR A 289 6.19 14.74 7.13
N GLY A 290 5.50 14.58 8.25
CA GLY A 290 5.17 13.26 8.81
C GLY A 290 6.39 12.44 9.22
N ARG A 291 7.56 13.09 9.43
CA ARG A 291 8.80 12.44 9.87
C ARG A 291 9.33 13.14 11.12
N GLU A 292 9.91 12.35 12.01
CA GLU A 292 10.76 12.90 13.06
C GLU A 292 11.96 13.59 12.41
N GLN A 293 12.32 14.77 12.93
CA GLN A 293 13.63 15.33 12.65
C GLN A 293 14.67 14.40 13.30
N PRO A 294 15.75 14.02 12.60
CA PRO A 294 16.89 13.39 13.25
C PRO A 294 17.32 14.30 14.41
N GLN A 295 17.23 13.81 15.64
CA GLN A 295 17.65 14.58 16.80
C GLN A 295 19.10 15.03 16.58
N GLN A 296 19.38 16.32 16.74
CA GLN A 296 20.75 16.82 16.97
C GLN A 296 21.24 16.45 18.38
N GLN A 297 21.10 15.18 18.74
CA GLN A 297 21.70 14.55 19.92
C GLN A 297 22.64 13.46 19.38
N GLN A 298 23.96 13.51 19.47
CA GLN A 298 24.92 14.37 20.14
C GLN A 298 26.24 14.21 19.36
N ALA A 299 27.02 15.28 19.20
CA ALA A 299 28.41 15.23 18.75
C ALA A 299 29.33 14.28 19.57
N ALA A 300 28.83 13.70 20.67
CA ALA A 300 29.50 12.67 21.46
C ALA A 300 29.49 11.28 20.79
N THR A 301 28.45 10.90 20.05
CA THR A 301 28.40 9.58 19.37
C THR A 301 29.17 9.57 18.06
N SER A 302 29.32 10.72 17.38
CA SER A 302 30.19 10.85 16.22
C SER A 302 31.67 10.69 16.57
N ALA A 303 32.11 11.20 17.74
CA ALA A 303 33.47 10.99 18.23
C ALA A 303 33.73 9.51 18.57
N LEU A 304 32.77 8.84 19.22
CA LEU A 304 32.85 7.40 19.53
C LEU A 304 32.81 6.52 18.28
N ARG A 305 31.99 6.88 17.28
CA ARG A 305 31.94 6.19 15.98
C ARG A 305 33.17 6.44 15.13
N ALA A 306 33.74 7.65 15.13
CA ALA A 306 34.98 7.95 14.44
C ALA A 306 36.15 7.15 15.04
N LEU A 307 36.20 7.01 16.37
CA LEU A 307 37.17 6.15 17.06
C LEU A 307 36.95 4.66 16.71
N GLN A 308 35.70 4.19 16.67
CA GLN A 308 35.39 2.80 16.31
C GLN A 308 35.58 2.50 14.81
N GLN A 309 35.42 3.47 13.92
CA GLN A 309 35.66 3.32 12.47
C GLN A 309 37.14 3.31 12.14
N ALA A 310 37.97 4.09 12.85
CA ALA A 310 39.43 4.01 12.74
C ALA A 310 39.99 2.64 13.18
N VAL A 311 39.30 1.94 14.08
CA VAL A 311 39.64 0.57 14.52
C VAL A 311 39.06 -0.51 13.60
N ARG A 312 38.10 -0.17 12.72
CA ARG A 312 37.40 -1.11 11.82
C ARG A 312 37.69 -0.91 10.34
N SER A 313 38.67 -0.08 9.97
CA SER A 313 39.15 0.06 8.58
C SER A 313 39.90 -1.20 8.15
N GLY A 314 39.12 -2.24 7.89
CA GLY A 314 39.55 -3.57 7.49
C GLY A 314 38.35 -4.44 7.12
N ARG A 315 37.34 -3.90 6.41
CA ARG A 315 36.41 -4.62 5.51
C ARG A 315 35.25 -3.72 5.05
N GLY A 316 35.05 -3.68 3.72
CA GLY A 316 33.77 -3.53 3.02
C GLY A 316 33.04 -2.18 3.11
N ARG A 317 32.86 -1.51 1.96
CA ARG A 317 31.95 -0.36 1.80
C ARG A 317 30.49 -0.82 1.86
N ASP A 318 29.71 -0.28 2.79
CA ASP A 318 28.25 -0.40 2.83
C ASP A 318 27.60 0.48 1.76
N GLU A 319 26.94 -0.12 0.77
CA GLU A 319 26.01 0.60 -0.12
C GLU A 319 24.73 0.94 0.65
N GLN A 320 24.42 2.23 0.76
CA GLN A 320 23.23 2.74 1.43
C GLN A 320 21.95 2.26 0.72
N THR A 321 21.03 1.69 1.49
CA THR A 321 19.67 1.39 1.02
C THR A 321 18.75 2.57 1.38
N GLU A 322 17.75 2.86 0.55
CA GLU A 322 16.73 3.84 0.89
C GLU A 322 15.73 3.23 1.90
N SER A 323 16.12 3.18 3.18
CA SER A 323 15.23 2.82 4.28
C SER A 323 14.47 4.04 4.76
N ILE A 324 13.19 4.11 4.44
CA ILE A 324 12.25 5.01 5.11
C ILE A 324 11.36 4.08 5.93
N GLY A 325 11.79 3.76 7.15
CA GLY A 325 10.99 2.98 8.09
C GLY A 325 9.66 3.68 8.35
N GLU A 326 8.56 3.08 7.89
CA GLU A 326 7.21 3.62 8.07
C GLU A 326 6.41 2.67 8.97
N LYS A 327 6.02 3.16 10.16
CA LYS A 327 5.11 2.41 11.04
C LYS A 327 3.71 2.36 10.43
N ARG A 328 3.09 1.18 10.54
CA ARG A 328 1.68 0.86 10.24
C ARG A 328 0.74 1.98 10.68
N GLY A 329 0.00 2.55 9.73
CA GLY A 329 -1.23 3.26 10.03
C GLY A 329 -2.33 2.25 10.34
N ARG A 330 -2.89 2.28 11.56
CA ARG A 330 -4.19 1.66 11.84
C ARG A 330 -5.23 2.51 11.10
N THR A 331 -6.06 1.89 10.25
CA THR A 331 -7.11 2.46 9.38
C THR A 331 -6.67 2.89 7.96
N SER A 332 -6.56 1.89 7.08
CA SER A 332 -6.66 2.05 5.62
C SER A 332 -7.95 2.78 5.25
N GLY A 333 -7.93 3.59 4.19
CA GLY A 333 -9.14 4.18 3.64
C GLY A 333 -10.03 3.07 3.10
N GLU A 334 -11.02 2.66 3.88
CA GLU A 334 -12.14 1.85 3.42
C GLU A 334 -12.96 2.68 2.44
N LEU A 335 -13.04 2.18 1.21
CA LEU A 335 -14.30 2.16 0.50
C LEU A 335 -14.97 0.85 0.92
N ASP A 336 -15.85 0.95 1.91
CA ASP A 336 -16.91 -0.05 2.09
C ASP A 336 -17.88 0.17 0.94
N ILE A 337 -17.91 -0.74 -0.03
CA ILE A 337 -19.07 -0.88 -0.90
C ILE A 337 -19.26 -2.36 -1.20
N GLU A 338 -20.49 -2.78 -0.93
CA GLU A 338 -21.19 -4.00 -1.32
C GLU A 338 -20.70 -4.54 -2.67
N MET A 339 -20.39 -5.85 -2.68
CA MET A 339 -20.46 -6.67 -3.89
C MET A 339 -21.85 -7.25 -3.96
#